data_AF-A0A9E3FBJ5-F1
#
_entry.id   AF-A0A9E3FBJ5-F1
#
_cell.length_a   1.000
_cell.length_b   1.000
_cell.length_c   1.000
_cell.angle_alpha   90.00
_cell.angle_beta   90.00
_cell.angle_gamma   90.00
#
_symmetry.space_group_name_H-M   'P 1'
#
loop_
_entity.id
_entity.type
_entity.pdbx_description
1 polymer ?
#
loop_
_entity_poly.entity_id
_entity_poly.type
_entity_poly.pdbx_seq_one_letter_code
_entity_poly.pdbx_strand_id
1 'polypeptide(L)'
;MTADVRGARRCRLSVTPRLPRHPPTKHCPGPRVRWTLHVPANQAASRVRYRLALTATGARHTTVVRHRHVVQAPTGKPPVIKALRSGRSTVEYVGGQVTVATTVKHVKRCHLSVAPAGVTVTGVGVCSAGDRAWRLQLPPNPAESSIAYTATLTAVGSHGRRTTNAVTVTARAHPPPCPGQTSTATPTTMSMFNDPSTGQPADQSRVVAAEINLICAAQLPVRGEHTQIWMAQFVFTLDDVAQALVWAHRYQHADVHLVLDGSNEFMFNPDGSHVPNVAYDDVVANLPSSSLVVCGPNAGTVGRPVVPDDEDESAVFPAGTGCAGDNILHVKLLAISAVDPAGDPAVFSSSQNFSTGAMTAGFNDGLQVVGDAALYGLDAAYIDRLAGNRQQADLGLQLGPAAHDSGGARLWSTFYPRNLTDKFPDGDPNATAHDAATDSLAATLRNVRCTAPGRYAGDHSHGARTTIRIAMFVYRTREAVTAALDRLGDDGCDIGIIYSVISAPVLQDLESHGIRATQLYTEDYTPPSGQPTRLFVHDKFVLISGGIAVAGRAESNQDLVLAGSPNLTDKALYDNDEAGLAYQQTATAAAGSTPIFDGYAHDWDRLLAVAASLS
;
A
#
# COMPACT_ATOMS: atom_id res chain seq x y z
N MET A 1 28.79 66.71 33.44
CA MET A 1 27.65 67.39 34.10
C MET A 1 28.03 68.83 34.33
N THR A 2 27.18 69.76 33.90
CA THR A 2 27.31 71.20 34.17
C THR A 2 26.11 71.60 35.02
N ALA A 3 26.33 72.39 36.07
CA ALA A 3 25.28 72.93 36.90
C ALA A 3 25.60 74.38 37.25
N ASP A 4 24.57 75.22 37.21
CA ASP A 4 24.65 76.59 37.73
C ASP A 4 24.34 76.54 39.23
N VAL A 5 25.31 76.92 40.05
CA VAL A 5 25.26 76.86 41.51
C VAL A 5 25.62 78.23 42.06
N ARG A 6 24.65 78.92 42.65
CA ARG A 6 24.84 80.25 43.27
C ARG A 6 24.83 80.12 44.80
N GLY A 7 25.68 80.88 45.48
CA GLY A 7 25.69 80.97 46.95
C GLY A 7 26.21 79.75 47.72
N ALA A 8 26.75 78.73 47.04
CA ALA A 8 27.35 77.56 47.69
C ALA A 8 28.86 77.74 47.90
N ARG A 9 29.36 77.43 49.10
CA ARG A 9 30.81 77.42 49.40
C ARG A 9 31.46 76.10 48.99
N ARG A 10 30.72 74.99 49.09
CA ARG A 10 31.19 73.64 48.76
C ARG A 10 30.17 72.93 47.90
N CYS A 11 30.62 72.18 46.90
CA CYS A 11 29.77 71.22 46.22
C CYS A 11 30.41 69.85 46.18
N ARG A 12 29.59 68.86 46.49
CA ARG A 12 29.94 67.45 46.45
C ARG A 12 29.08 66.80 45.39
N LEU A 13 29.73 66.22 44.39
CA LEU A 13 29.09 65.26 43.52
C LEU A 13 29.19 63.89 44.19
N SER A 14 28.11 63.11 44.17
CA SER A 14 28.16 61.68 44.46
C SER A 14 27.51 60.92 43.32
N VAL A 15 28.01 59.71 43.04
CA VAL A 15 27.50 58.85 41.98
C VAL A 15 27.24 57.47 42.58
N THR A 16 26.03 56.95 42.38
CA THR A 16 25.63 55.61 42.79
C THR A 16 25.16 54.81 41.57
N PRO A 17 25.74 53.63 41.27
CA PRO A 17 26.87 52.99 41.95
C PRO A 17 28.18 53.79 41.79
N ARG A 18 29.12 53.62 42.75
CA ARG A 18 30.37 54.39 42.80
C ARG A 18 31.25 54.11 41.59
N LEU A 19 31.77 55.17 40.96
CA LEU A 19 32.73 55.05 39.85
C LEU A 19 34.16 54.85 40.39
N PRO A 20 35.01 54.00 39.77
CA PRO A 20 36.37 53.68 40.26
C PRO A 20 37.29 54.89 40.45
N ARG A 21 37.06 55.98 39.72
CA ARG A 21 37.83 57.24 39.80
C ARG A 21 36.93 58.45 40.05
N HIS A 22 35.99 58.30 40.99
CA HIS A 22 35.09 59.39 41.36
C HIS A 22 35.86 60.54 42.04
N PRO A 23 35.90 61.77 41.48
CA PRO A 23 36.65 62.87 42.07
C PRO A 23 36.04 63.27 43.44
N PRO A 24 36.85 63.50 44.48
CA PRO A 24 36.35 64.00 45.75
C PRO A 24 35.77 65.41 45.63
N THR A 25 35.05 65.82 46.68
CA THR A 25 34.46 67.15 46.89
C THR A 25 35.37 68.27 46.40
N LYS A 26 34.83 69.22 45.63
CA LYS A 26 35.58 70.41 45.16
C LYS A 26 35.02 71.68 45.79
N HIS A 27 35.88 72.68 45.96
CA HIS A 27 35.42 74.04 46.22
C HIS A 27 34.59 74.51 45.01
N CYS A 28 33.55 75.32 45.24
CA CYS A 28 32.70 75.88 44.18
C CYS A 28 33.01 77.36 43.98
N PRO A 29 34.07 77.70 43.23
CA PRO A 29 34.59 79.07 43.18
C PRO A 29 33.75 80.03 42.32
N GLY A 30 32.65 79.61 41.70
CA GLY A 30 31.87 80.46 40.80
C GLY A 30 30.46 79.95 40.53
N PRO A 31 29.65 80.74 39.77
CA PRO A 31 28.22 80.47 39.54
C PRO A 31 27.95 79.22 38.71
N ARG A 32 28.98 78.60 38.11
CA ARG A 32 28.88 77.41 37.27
C ARG A 32 29.98 76.43 37.62
N VAL A 33 29.62 75.17 37.78
CA VAL A 33 30.53 74.08 38.09
C VAL A 33 30.40 72.96 37.06
N ARG A 34 31.53 72.41 36.64
CA ARG A 34 31.62 71.34 35.63
C ARG A 34 32.38 70.15 36.18
N TRP A 35 31.76 68.97 36.08
CA TRP A 35 32.41 67.69 36.31
C TRP A 35 32.42 66.86 35.03
N THR A 36 33.59 66.32 34.71
CA THR A 36 33.75 65.26 33.71
C THR A 36 33.88 63.95 34.47
N LEU A 37 32.99 63.00 34.18
CA LEU A 37 33.00 61.68 34.78
C LEU A 37 33.30 60.67 33.68
N HIS A 38 34.27 59.78 33.92
CA HIS A 38 34.49 58.63 33.05
C HIS A 38 33.59 57.49 33.54
N VAL A 39 32.52 57.24 32.80
CA VAL A 39 31.65 56.09 33.04
C VAL A 39 32.28 54.89 32.32
N PRO A 40 32.70 53.83 33.02
CA PRO A 40 33.33 52.69 32.37
C PRO A 40 32.36 52.02 31.40
N ALA A 41 32.92 51.33 30.41
CA ALA A 41 32.17 50.42 29.56
C ALA A 41 31.28 49.51 30.42
N ASN A 42 29.97 49.51 30.16
CA ASN A 42 29.07 48.63 30.88
C ASN A 42 29.25 47.19 30.37
N GLN A 43 29.92 46.39 31.21
CA GLN A 43 30.16 44.96 31.00
C GLN A 43 29.01 44.09 31.55
N ALA A 44 27.94 44.69 32.05
CA ALA A 44 26.75 43.95 32.52
C ALA A 44 25.77 43.70 31.37
N ALA A 45 24.89 42.71 31.51
CA ALA A 45 23.86 42.39 30.54
C ALA A 45 22.78 43.49 30.40
N SER A 46 22.56 44.24 31.48
CA SER A 46 21.50 45.24 31.62
C SER A 46 22.07 46.66 31.65
N ARG A 47 21.22 47.65 31.36
CA ARG A 47 21.60 49.07 31.45
C ARG A 47 21.95 49.41 32.90
N VAL A 48 23.13 49.98 33.13
CA VAL A 48 23.50 50.50 34.46
C VAL A 48 23.02 51.94 34.55
N ARG A 49 22.15 52.22 35.53
CA ARG A 49 21.67 53.57 35.83
C ARG A 49 22.54 54.16 36.93
N TYR A 50 23.34 55.16 36.59
CA TYR A 50 24.08 55.97 37.53
C TYR A 50 23.20 57.11 38.01
N ARG A 51 22.94 57.19 39.31
CA ARG A 51 22.31 58.35 39.97
C ARG A 51 23.42 59.29 40.40
N LEU A 52 23.47 60.47 39.78
CA LEU A 52 24.36 61.57 40.14
C LEU A 52 23.59 62.49 41.09
N ALA A 53 24.12 62.72 42.28
CA ALA A 53 23.57 63.70 43.22
C ALA A 53 24.58 64.83 43.38
N LEU A 54 24.18 66.05 43.03
CA LEU A 54 24.95 67.25 43.32
C LEU A 54 24.41 67.87 44.60
N THR A 55 25.24 67.85 45.64
CA THR A 55 24.98 68.47 46.94
C THR A 55 25.75 69.79 47.00
N ALA A 56 25.05 70.91 47.11
CA ALA A 56 25.63 72.24 47.24
C ALA A 56 25.36 72.80 48.64
N THR A 57 26.40 73.21 49.37
CA THR A 57 26.31 73.68 50.76
C THR A 57 26.70 75.16 50.86
N GLY A 58 25.77 75.99 51.33
CA GLY A 58 25.91 77.44 51.49
C GLY A 58 26.63 77.87 52.78
N ALA A 59 26.79 79.19 52.95
CA ALA A 59 27.49 79.80 54.09
C ALA A 59 26.85 79.53 55.46
N ARG A 60 25.55 79.18 55.51
CA ARG A 60 24.79 78.83 56.73
C ARG A 60 24.52 77.32 56.86
N HIS A 61 25.37 76.48 56.26
CA HIS A 61 25.18 75.02 56.21
C HIS A 61 23.90 74.53 55.50
N THR A 62 23.14 75.42 54.85
CA THR A 62 21.99 75.03 54.01
C THR A 62 22.46 74.17 52.85
N THR A 63 21.79 73.04 52.62
CA THR A 63 22.21 72.04 51.65
C THR A 63 21.09 71.77 50.65
N VAL A 64 21.39 71.91 49.35
CA VAL A 64 20.46 71.56 48.27
C VAL A 64 21.03 70.37 47.51
N VAL A 65 20.20 69.34 47.29
CA VAL A 65 20.56 68.15 46.52
C VAL A 65 19.73 68.10 45.25
N ARG A 66 20.38 67.98 44.09
CA ARG A 66 19.71 67.73 42.81
C ARG A 66 20.21 66.44 42.20
N HIS A 67 19.31 65.69 41.57
CA HIS A 67 19.62 64.40 40.96
C HIS A 67 19.59 64.47 39.43
N ARG A 68 20.47 63.69 38.81
CA ARG A 68 20.41 63.38 37.38
C ARG A 68 20.73 61.90 37.20
N HIS A 69 20.13 61.29 36.18
CA HIS A 69 20.43 59.92 35.80
C HIS A 69 21.26 59.89 34.53
N VAL A 70 22.29 59.05 34.51
CA VAL A 70 23.01 58.65 33.29
C VAL A 70 22.82 57.16 33.14
N VAL A 71 22.43 56.72 31.95
CA VAL A 71 22.17 55.31 31.66
C VAL A 71 23.23 54.84 30.69
N GLN A 72 24.07 53.91 31.12
CA GLN A 72 25.10 53.32 30.27
C GLN A 72 24.56 52.04 29.62
N ALA A 73 24.46 52.04 28.29
CA ALA A 73 24.09 50.84 27.54
C ALA A 73 25.23 49.80 27.62
N PRO A 74 24.90 48.50 27.69
CA PRO A 74 25.88 47.42 27.61
C PRO A 74 26.70 47.45 26.33
N THR A 75 27.97 47.08 26.43
CA THR A 75 28.93 47.14 25.31
C THR A 75 28.89 45.93 24.39
N GLY A 76 28.45 44.76 24.87
CA GLY A 76 28.24 43.58 24.04
C GLY A 76 26.94 43.65 23.23
N LYS A 77 27.02 43.46 21.91
CA LYS A 77 25.83 43.23 21.08
C LYS A 77 25.09 41.96 21.59
N PRO A 78 23.75 41.99 21.73
CA PRO A 78 22.99 40.78 22.04
C PRO A 78 23.28 39.68 21.02
N PRO A 79 23.24 38.40 21.43
CA PRO A 79 23.25 37.31 20.46
C PRO A 79 22.05 37.45 19.53
N VAL A 80 22.23 37.05 18.28
CA VAL A 80 21.17 37.07 17.26
C VAL A 80 21.04 35.69 16.66
N ILE A 81 19.80 35.18 16.62
CA ILE A 81 19.42 33.97 15.89
C ILE A 81 18.53 34.42 14.73
N LYS A 82 18.97 34.25 13.47
CA LYS A 82 18.23 34.78 12.30
C LYS A 82 16.87 34.11 12.15
N ALA A 83 16.84 32.77 12.16
CA ALA A 83 15.66 31.91 12.23
C ALA A 83 16.15 30.47 12.45
N LEU A 84 15.57 29.73 13.39
CA LEU A 84 15.80 28.29 13.49
C LEU A 84 14.81 27.58 12.56
N ARG A 85 15.33 26.77 11.63
CA ARG A 85 14.52 26.09 10.62
C ARG A 85 14.79 24.61 10.67
N SER A 86 13.78 23.78 10.45
CA SER A 86 13.94 22.35 10.23
C SER A 86 13.98 22.06 8.72
N GLY A 87 14.73 21.04 8.32
CA GLY A 87 14.71 20.53 6.95
C GLY A 87 13.39 19.82 6.62
N ARG A 88 12.68 19.34 7.65
CA ARG A 88 11.33 18.76 7.58
C ARG A 88 10.55 19.15 8.84
N SER A 89 9.28 19.51 8.71
CA SER A 89 8.39 19.81 9.85
C SER A 89 7.71 18.58 10.42
N THR A 90 7.72 17.46 9.70
CA THR A 90 7.05 16.21 10.08
C THR A 90 7.96 15.02 9.78
N VAL A 91 7.89 13.99 10.63
CA VAL A 91 8.44 12.65 10.40
C VAL A 91 7.35 11.60 10.61
N GLU A 92 7.55 10.42 10.03
CA GLU A 92 6.63 9.29 10.20
C GLU A 92 6.66 8.76 11.64
N TYR A 93 5.66 7.93 11.98
CA TYR A 93 5.50 7.39 13.33
C TYR A 93 6.66 6.49 13.75
N VAL A 94 7.41 5.90 12.81
CA VAL A 94 8.65 5.15 13.10
C VAL A 94 9.81 6.05 13.57
N GLY A 95 9.60 7.37 13.59
CA GLY A 95 10.62 8.36 13.91
C GLY A 95 11.49 8.69 12.71
N GLY A 96 12.72 9.16 12.95
CA GLY A 96 13.67 9.45 11.88
C GLY A 96 14.60 10.61 12.18
N GLN A 97 15.47 10.91 11.20
CA GLN A 97 16.46 11.97 11.34
C GLN A 97 15.96 13.28 10.72
N VAL A 98 15.99 14.37 11.49
CA VAL A 98 15.69 15.73 11.01
C VAL A 98 16.87 16.65 11.24
N THR A 99 17.26 17.41 10.22
CA THR A 99 18.27 18.47 10.38
C THR A 99 17.59 19.77 10.78
N VAL A 100 18.05 20.42 11.85
CA VAL A 100 17.66 21.79 12.21
C VAL A 100 18.85 22.73 12.02
N ALA A 101 18.64 23.87 11.39
CA ALA A 101 19.71 24.79 11.01
C ALA A 101 19.36 26.26 11.29
N THR A 102 20.39 27.08 11.51
CA THR A 102 20.26 28.52 11.70
C THR A 102 21.56 29.27 11.42
N THR A 103 21.48 30.60 11.33
CA THR A 103 22.64 31.51 11.39
C THR A 103 22.65 32.25 12.73
N VAL A 104 23.77 32.18 13.46
CA VAL A 104 23.98 32.89 14.72
C VAL A 104 25.03 33.99 14.62
N LYS A 105 24.81 35.12 15.31
CA LYS A 105 25.79 36.23 15.44
C LYS A 105 25.96 36.64 16.90
N HIS A 106 27.15 37.16 17.22
CA HIS A 106 27.50 37.67 18.57
C HIS A 106 27.34 36.63 19.70
N VAL A 107 27.56 35.35 19.39
CA VAL A 107 27.45 34.23 20.32
C VAL A 107 28.79 33.82 20.90
N LYS A 108 28.78 33.35 22.15
CA LYS A 108 29.89 32.65 22.80
C LYS A 108 29.61 31.17 22.97
N ARG A 109 28.35 30.84 23.27
CA ARG A 109 27.87 29.47 23.50
C ARG A 109 26.46 29.35 22.98
N CYS A 110 26.09 28.16 22.51
CA CYS A 110 24.72 27.83 22.20
C CYS A 110 24.36 26.51 22.88
N HIS A 111 23.09 26.38 23.23
CA HIS A 111 22.54 25.17 23.79
C HIS A 111 21.28 24.85 23.01
N LEU A 112 21.23 23.68 22.39
CA LEU A 112 20.04 23.16 21.74
C LEU A 112 19.42 22.13 22.68
N SER A 113 18.18 22.35 23.08
CA SER A 113 17.38 21.42 23.86
C SER A 113 16.16 21.01 23.06
N VAL A 114 15.72 19.76 23.19
CA VAL A 114 14.51 19.25 22.53
C VAL A 114 13.56 18.70 23.60
N ALA A 115 12.28 19.03 23.48
CA ALA A 115 11.21 18.51 24.33
C ALA A 115 10.08 17.93 23.45
N PRO A 116 9.46 16.78 23.80
CA PRO A 116 9.77 15.94 24.96
C PRO A 116 11.17 15.28 24.86
N ALA A 117 11.65 14.74 25.98
CA ALA A 117 12.95 14.06 26.05
C ALA A 117 12.97 12.77 25.19
N GLY A 118 14.17 12.21 24.94
CA GLY A 118 14.35 10.98 24.15
C GLY A 118 14.88 11.22 22.72
N VAL A 119 15.01 12.46 22.29
CA VAL A 119 15.63 12.82 20.99
C VAL A 119 17.15 12.87 21.14
N THR A 120 17.86 12.13 20.29
CA THR A 120 19.33 12.21 20.23
C THR A 120 19.75 13.39 19.34
N VAL A 121 20.58 14.28 19.88
CA VAL A 121 21.07 15.48 19.15
C VAL A 121 22.54 15.28 18.80
N THR A 122 22.87 15.24 17.51
CA THR A 122 24.26 15.19 17.02
C THR A 122 24.64 16.50 16.32
N GLY A 123 25.93 16.86 16.36
CA GLY A 123 26.44 18.15 15.86
C GLY A 123 26.78 19.19 16.93
N VAL A 124 27.11 18.75 18.16
CA VAL A 124 27.46 19.64 19.29
C VAL A 124 28.87 20.19 19.11
N GLY A 125 29.04 21.21 18.27
CA GLY A 125 30.26 22.01 18.15
C GLY A 125 30.24 23.26 19.04
N VAL A 126 31.40 23.81 19.37
CA VAL A 126 31.52 25.11 20.04
C VAL A 126 30.81 26.16 19.15
N CYS A 127 29.75 26.77 19.67
CA CYS A 127 28.94 27.70 18.90
C CYS A 127 29.71 29.02 18.66
N SER A 128 30.48 29.10 17.57
CA SER A 128 30.97 30.37 17.03
C SER A 128 29.96 30.96 16.04
N ALA A 129 30.11 32.24 15.72
CA ALA A 129 29.24 32.92 14.75
C ALA A 129 29.30 32.23 13.37
N GLY A 130 28.17 32.26 12.65
CA GLY A 130 28.01 31.63 11.34
C GLY A 130 26.82 30.68 11.28
N ASP A 131 26.80 29.85 10.24
CA ASP A 131 25.76 28.85 10.02
C ASP A 131 26.01 27.59 10.84
N ARG A 132 24.93 27.04 11.39
CA ARG A 132 24.94 25.88 12.26
C ARG A 132 23.82 24.95 11.87
N ALA A 133 24.09 23.65 11.96
CA ALA A 133 23.13 22.59 11.75
C ALA A 133 23.32 21.52 12.83
N TRP A 134 22.22 20.95 13.28
CA TRP A 134 22.16 19.82 14.21
C TRP A 134 21.27 18.76 13.60
N ARG A 135 21.62 17.49 13.80
CA ARG A 135 20.76 16.37 13.42
C ARG A 135 20.04 15.87 14.68
N LEU A 136 18.72 15.81 14.60
CA LEU A 136 17.82 15.28 15.60
C LEU A 136 17.41 13.89 15.17
N GLN A 137 17.69 12.87 15.97
CA GLN A 137 17.11 11.53 15.79
C GLN A 137 15.88 11.42 16.69
N LEU A 138 14.71 11.48 16.07
CA LEU A 138 13.42 11.33 16.74
C LEU A 138 13.13 9.83 16.94
N PRO A 139 12.71 9.41 18.14
CA PRO A 139 12.33 8.01 18.39
C PRO A 139 11.00 7.68 17.69
N PRO A 140 10.65 6.39 17.54
CA PRO A 140 9.31 5.98 17.16
C PRO A 140 8.25 6.54 18.13
N ASN A 141 7.12 6.97 17.58
CA ASN A 141 5.90 7.34 18.27
C ASN A 141 4.90 6.16 18.22
N PRO A 142 4.72 5.41 19.32
CA PRO A 142 3.76 4.31 19.37
C PRO A 142 2.32 4.77 19.65
N ALA A 143 2.10 6.06 19.94
CA ALA A 143 0.78 6.57 20.30
C ALA A 143 -0.05 6.91 19.06
N GLU A 144 -1.36 6.68 19.13
CA GLU A 144 -2.35 7.08 18.10
C GLU A 144 -2.54 8.60 17.98
N SER A 145 -1.75 9.40 18.71
CA SER A 145 -1.71 10.86 18.59
C SER A 145 -0.31 11.32 18.20
N SER A 146 -0.23 12.37 17.38
CA SER A 146 1.05 12.93 16.97
C SER A 146 1.80 13.56 18.14
N ILE A 147 3.12 13.39 18.18
CA ILE A 147 3.99 14.03 19.19
C ILE A 147 4.71 15.21 18.56
N ALA A 148 4.55 16.40 19.14
CA ALA A 148 5.28 17.60 18.74
C ALA A 148 6.61 17.73 19.51
N TYR A 149 7.74 17.65 18.80
CA TYR A 149 9.07 17.88 19.33
C TYR A 149 9.52 19.32 19.08
N THR A 150 9.65 20.10 20.14
CA THR A 150 10.10 21.49 20.06
C THR A 150 11.59 21.58 20.34
N ALA A 151 12.38 21.86 19.30
CA ALA A 151 13.80 22.13 19.39
C ALA A 151 14.02 23.62 19.68
N THR A 152 14.55 23.94 20.87
CA THR A 152 14.81 25.31 21.34
C THR A 152 16.31 25.57 21.35
N LEU A 153 16.76 26.52 20.54
CA LEU A 153 18.13 27.03 20.54
C LEU A 153 18.25 28.23 21.46
N THR A 154 19.06 28.11 22.51
CA THR A 154 19.47 29.23 23.36
C THR A 154 20.87 29.69 22.99
N ALA A 155 20.98 30.90 22.42
CA ALA A 155 22.24 31.55 22.12
C ALA A 155 22.66 32.48 23.27
N VAL A 156 23.87 32.31 23.79
CA VAL A 156 24.44 33.13 24.87
C VAL A 156 25.57 33.99 24.31
N GLY A 157 25.39 35.30 24.32
CA GLY A 157 26.39 36.27 23.88
C GLY A 157 27.33 36.72 25.00
N SER A 158 28.08 37.79 24.73
CA SER A 158 28.89 38.45 25.76
C SER A 158 28.04 38.92 26.94
N HIS A 159 28.61 38.86 28.15
CA HIS A 159 27.97 39.30 29.40
C HIS A 159 26.70 38.53 29.79
N GLY A 160 26.50 37.31 29.26
CA GLY A 160 25.40 36.44 29.66
C GLY A 160 24.04 36.76 29.06
N ARG A 161 23.98 37.69 28.09
CA ARG A 161 22.75 37.97 27.32
C ARG A 161 22.29 36.72 26.56
N ARG A 162 21.00 36.44 26.58
CA ARG A 162 20.39 35.26 25.96
C ARG A 162 19.37 35.67 24.91
N THR A 163 19.33 34.91 23.82
CA THR A 163 18.26 34.94 22.82
C THR A 163 17.87 33.50 22.54
N THR A 164 16.57 33.25 22.47
CA THR A 164 16.01 31.94 22.18
C THR A 164 15.26 31.96 20.85
N ASN A 165 15.26 30.84 20.16
CA ASN A 165 14.40 30.58 19.02
C ASN A 165 14.03 29.10 19.03
N ALA A 166 12.85 28.75 18.53
CA ALA A 166 12.36 27.38 18.57
C ALA A 166 11.81 26.98 17.20
N VAL A 167 11.88 25.68 16.90
CA VAL A 167 11.23 25.05 15.76
C VAL A 167 10.57 23.77 16.23
N THR A 168 9.38 23.47 15.72
CA THR A 168 8.65 22.24 16.04
C THR A 168 8.77 21.26 14.89
N VAL A 169 9.02 20.00 15.23
CA VAL A 169 8.99 18.85 14.33
C VAL A 169 7.98 17.87 14.90
N THR A 170 7.00 17.44 14.11
CA THR A 170 5.95 16.52 14.56
C THR A 170 6.28 15.10 14.13
N ALA A 171 6.30 14.13 15.05
CA ALA A 171 6.19 12.73 14.68
C ALA A 171 4.70 12.37 14.55
N ARG A 172 4.30 11.79 13.42
CA ARG A 172 2.91 11.38 13.20
C ARG A 172 2.46 10.35 14.23
N ALA A 173 1.14 10.26 14.42
CA ALA A 173 0.51 9.20 15.20
C ALA A 173 0.86 7.82 14.61
N HIS A 174 1.03 6.83 15.49
CA HIS A 174 1.00 5.44 15.09
C HIS A 174 -0.37 5.16 14.45
N PRO A 175 -0.42 4.51 13.28
CA PRO A 175 -1.69 4.17 12.68
C PRO A 175 -2.45 3.17 13.56
N PRO A 176 -3.79 3.20 13.59
CA PRO A 176 -4.56 2.14 14.22
C PRO A 176 -4.23 0.79 13.54
N PRO A 177 -4.53 -0.36 14.17
CA PRO A 177 -4.44 -1.65 13.50
C PRO A 177 -5.21 -1.65 12.18
N CYS A 178 -4.68 -2.32 11.16
CA CYS A 178 -5.36 -2.43 9.88
C CYS A 178 -6.60 -3.35 10.03
N PRO A 179 -7.81 -2.91 9.62
CA PRO A 179 -9.03 -3.72 9.71
C PRO A 179 -8.89 -5.06 8.98
N GLY A 180 -9.43 -6.14 9.57
CA GLY A 180 -9.37 -7.49 9.02
C GLY A 180 -7.98 -8.14 8.96
N GLN A 181 -6.91 -7.46 9.37
CA GLN A 181 -5.55 -7.99 9.31
C GLN A 181 -5.38 -9.17 10.27
N THR A 182 -5.00 -10.32 9.73
CA THR A 182 -4.76 -11.56 10.49
C THR A 182 -3.28 -11.87 10.67
N SER A 183 -2.40 -11.24 9.88
CA SER A 183 -0.94 -11.43 9.94
C SER A 183 -0.17 -10.14 9.67
N THR A 184 0.97 -10.00 10.35
CA THR A 184 1.96 -8.92 10.14
C THR A 184 3.28 -9.46 9.55
N ALA A 185 3.31 -10.75 9.19
CA ALA A 185 4.48 -11.34 8.55
C ALA A 185 4.73 -10.67 7.19
N THR A 186 6.01 -10.50 6.82
CA THR A 186 6.40 -10.02 5.50
C THR A 186 5.79 -10.93 4.43
N PRO A 187 5.04 -10.38 3.45
CA PRO A 187 4.46 -11.17 2.38
C PRO A 187 5.51 -11.96 1.60
N THR A 188 5.17 -13.17 1.19
CA THR A 188 6.01 -14.03 0.36
C THR A 188 5.22 -14.62 -0.79
N THR A 189 5.88 -15.06 -1.85
CA THR A 189 5.23 -15.83 -2.93
C THR A 189 4.62 -17.11 -2.37
N MET A 190 3.30 -17.29 -2.51
CA MET A 190 2.56 -18.45 -1.98
C MET A 190 1.20 -18.63 -2.66
N SER A 191 0.63 -19.83 -2.53
CA SER A 191 -0.75 -20.16 -2.91
C SER A 191 -1.64 -20.22 -1.68
N MET A 192 -2.91 -19.84 -1.81
CA MET A 192 -3.89 -19.82 -0.72
C MET A 192 -5.22 -20.39 -1.19
N PHE A 193 -5.96 -21.02 -0.28
CA PHE A 193 -7.21 -21.68 -0.61
C PHE A 193 -8.22 -21.52 0.52
N ASN A 194 -9.48 -21.22 0.17
CA ASN A 194 -10.58 -21.30 1.12
C ASN A 194 -10.99 -22.76 1.34
N ASP A 195 -11.54 -23.06 2.51
CA ASP A 195 -12.18 -24.34 2.81
C ASP A 195 -13.57 -24.14 3.43
N PRO A 196 -14.62 -24.02 2.60
CA PRO A 196 -15.98 -23.99 3.11
C PRO A 196 -16.41 -25.29 3.80
N SER A 197 -15.77 -26.43 3.52
CA SER A 197 -16.19 -27.73 4.06
C SER A 197 -15.97 -27.86 5.57
N THR A 198 -14.99 -27.14 6.13
CA THR A 198 -14.72 -27.20 7.58
C THR A 198 -15.75 -26.43 8.41
N GLY A 199 -16.44 -25.47 7.78
CA GLY A 199 -17.33 -24.53 8.46
C GLY A 199 -16.61 -23.57 9.42
N GLN A 200 -15.27 -23.54 9.43
CA GLN A 200 -14.48 -22.64 10.27
C GLN A 200 -14.26 -21.31 9.53
N PRO A 201 -14.60 -20.15 10.13
CA PRO A 201 -14.42 -18.86 9.47
C PRO A 201 -12.99 -18.57 9.00
N ALA A 202 -11.99 -19.03 9.75
CA ALA A 202 -10.59 -18.84 9.40
C ALA A 202 -10.16 -19.62 8.15
N ASP A 203 -10.80 -20.75 7.85
CA ASP A 203 -10.54 -21.51 6.62
C ASP A 203 -11.37 -20.99 5.45
N GLN A 204 -12.60 -20.52 5.70
CA GLN A 204 -13.47 -19.90 4.71
C GLN A 204 -12.95 -18.57 4.16
N SER A 205 -12.15 -17.83 4.94
CA SER A 205 -11.72 -16.47 4.60
C SER A 205 -10.24 -16.36 4.22
N ARG A 206 -9.52 -17.48 4.03
CA ARG A 206 -8.06 -17.47 3.86
C ARG A 206 -7.58 -16.59 2.69
N VAL A 207 -8.25 -16.67 1.54
CA VAL A 207 -7.89 -15.87 0.36
C VAL A 207 -8.11 -14.39 0.64
N VAL A 208 -9.30 -14.00 1.11
CA VAL A 208 -9.62 -12.60 1.47
C VAL A 208 -8.67 -12.06 2.55
N ALA A 209 -8.42 -12.85 3.60
CA ALA A 209 -7.53 -12.46 4.70
C ALA A 209 -6.10 -12.23 4.19
N ALA A 210 -5.64 -13.01 3.21
CA ALA A 210 -4.34 -12.80 2.60
C ALA A 210 -4.27 -11.51 1.77
N GLU A 211 -5.31 -11.20 1.00
CA GLU A 211 -5.40 -9.94 0.26
C GLU A 211 -5.43 -8.74 1.21
N ILE A 212 -6.19 -8.81 2.31
CA ILE A 212 -6.18 -7.80 3.37
C ILE A 212 -4.78 -7.66 3.96
N ASN A 213 -4.13 -8.77 4.33
CA ASN A 213 -2.76 -8.73 4.86
C ASN A 213 -1.79 -8.08 3.88
N LEU A 214 -1.95 -8.29 2.57
CA LEU A 214 -1.14 -7.67 1.53
C LEU A 214 -1.38 -6.16 1.44
N ILE A 215 -2.64 -5.71 1.47
CA ILE A 215 -3.03 -4.29 1.51
C ILE A 215 -2.45 -3.62 2.76
N CYS A 216 -2.59 -4.26 3.93
CA CYS A 216 -2.07 -3.76 5.20
C CYS A 216 -0.53 -3.74 5.25
N ALA A 217 0.13 -4.57 4.43
CA ALA A 217 1.58 -4.59 4.29
C ALA A 217 2.13 -3.50 3.36
N ALA A 218 1.28 -2.71 2.68
CA ALA A 218 1.72 -1.59 1.86
C ALA A 218 2.60 -0.63 2.68
N GLN A 219 3.86 -0.45 2.26
CA GLN A 219 4.82 0.41 2.96
C GLN A 219 5.29 1.53 2.06
N LEU A 220 5.42 2.74 2.62
CA LEU A 220 6.09 3.84 1.93
C LEU A 220 7.52 3.43 1.57
N PRO A 221 7.87 3.28 0.27
CA PRO A 221 9.21 2.88 -0.11
C PRO A 221 10.24 3.90 0.38
N VAL A 222 11.45 3.40 0.70
CA VAL A 222 12.58 4.20 1.22
C VAL A 222 12.93 5.40 0.32
N ARG A 223 12.57 5.33 -0.98
CA ARG A 223 12.84 6.35 -1.99
C ARG A 223 11.84 7.52 -2.01
N GLY A 224 10.80 7.49 -1.16
CA GLY A 224 9.86 8.60 -1.00
C GLY A 224 8.82 8.72 -2.11
N GLU A 225 8.71 7.72 -2.98
CA GLU A 225 7.55 7.54 -3.85
C GLU A 225 6.36 7.01 -3.02
N HIS A 226 5.14 7.31 -3.43
CA HIS A 226 3.95 6.75 -2.79
C HIS A 226 3.80 5.29 -3.22
N THR A 227 3.41 4.43 -2.29
CA THR A 227 3.01 3.06 -2.62
C THR A 227 1.74 3.11 -3.45
N GLN A 228 1.72 2.45 -4.60
CA GLN A 228 0.52 2.33 -5.40
C GLN A 228 -0.17 1.00 -5.10
N ILE A 229 -1.48 1.04 -4.94
CA ILE A 229 -2.34 -0.14 -4.81
C ILE A 229 -3.32 -0.09 -5.97
N TRP A 230 -3.22 -1.05 -6.88
CA TRP A 230 -4.13 -1.24 -8.00
C TRP A 230 -5.00 -2.46 -7.72
N MET A 231 -6.32 -2.33 -7.82
CA MET A 231 -7.26 -3.43 -7.63
C MET A 231 -8.35 -3.38 -8.70
N ALA A 232 -8.64 -4.52 -9.30
CA ALA A 232 -9.82 -4.72 -10.15
C ALA A 232 -10.63 -5.89 -9.60
N GLN A 233 -11.93 -5.65 -9.35
CA GLN A 233 -12.78 -6.60 -8.64
C GLN A 233 -14.20 -6.67 -9.21
N PHE A 234 -14.66 -7.89 -9.50
CA PHE A 234 -16.02 -8.15 -9.97
C PHE A 234 -17.09 -7.87 -8.92
N VAL A 235 -17.03 -8.54 -7.77
CA VAL A 235 -17.96 -8.33 -6.65
C VAL A 235 -17.18 -7.80 -5.45
N PHE A 236 -17.61 -6.67 -4.91
CA PHE A 236 -16.95 -5.88 -3.87
C PHE A 236 -17.93 -5.50 -2.75
N THR A 237 -18.27 -6.45 -1.86
CA THR A 237 -19.25 -6.25 -0.78
C THR A 237 -18.72 -6.56 0.62
N LEU A 238 -17.41 -6.77 0.79
CA LEU A 238 -16.81 -7.05 2.09
C LEU A 238 -16.23 -5.76 2.70
N ASP A 239 -16.83 -5.32 3.80
CA ASP A 239 -16.44 -4.10 4.53
C ASP A 239 -14.97 -4.12 4.95
N ASP A 240 -14.44 -5.27 5.40
CA ASP A 240 -13.05 -5.36 5.87
C ASP A 240 -12.04 -5.04 4.77
N VAL A 241 -12.32 -5.39 3.51
CA VAL A 241 -11.45 -5.07 2.38
C VAL A 241 -11.52 -3.57 2.05
N ALA A 242 -12.72 -2.99 2.01
CA ALA A 242 -12.92 -1.56 1.83
C ALA A 242 -12.20 -0.74 2.91
N GLN A 243 -12.37 -1.13 4.17
CA GLN A 243 -11.73 -0.49 5.30
C GLN A 243 -10.21 -0.65 5.28
N ALA A 244 -9.67 -1.78 4.82
CA ALA A 244 -8.23 -1.97 4.64
C ALA A 244 -7.66 -1.04 3.56
N LEU A 245 -8.35 -0.86 2.43
CA LEU A 245 -7.95 0.10 1.38
C LEU A 245 -7.99 1.55 1.87
N VAL A 246 -9.06 1.93 2.56
CA VAL A 246 -9.19 3.26 3.20
C VAL A 246 -8.10 3.47 4.25
N TRP A 247 -7.79 2.43 5.03
CA TRP A 247 -6.71 2.45 6.00
C TRP A 247 -5.35 2.67 5.32
N ALA A 248 -5.04 1.92 4.25
CA ALA A 248 -3.79 2.06 3.51
C ALA A 248 -3.66 3.48 2.92
N HIS A 249 -4.72 4.01 2.34
CA HIS A 249 -4.74 5.39 1.86
C HIS A 249 -4.47 6.41 2.98
N ARG A 250 -5.22 6.33 4.09
CA ARG A 250 -5.19 7.31 5.17
C ARG A 250 -3.88 7.26 5.97
N TYR A 251 -3.37 6.06 6.22
CA TYR A 251 -2.32 5.82 7.20
C TYR A 251 -0.98 5.41 6.60
N GLN A 252 -0.98 4.70 5.47
CA GLN A 252 0.23 4.38 4.71
C GLN A 252 0.48 5.37 3.58
N HIS A 253 -0.43 6.33 3.36
CA HIS A 253 -0.35 7.30 2.27
C HIS A 253 -0.21 6.61 0.90
N ALA A 254 -0.82 5.43 0.77
CA ALA A 254 -0.90 4.72 -0.48
C ALA A 254 -1.82 5.45 -1.47
N ASP A 255 -1.44 5.43 -2.73
CA ASP A 255 -2.24 5.85 -3.86
C ASP A 255 -3.07 4.66 -4.33
N VAL A 256 -4.35 4.65 -3.95
CA VAL A 256 -5.27 3.54 -4.22
C VAL A 256 -5.99 3.81 -5.55
N HIS A 257 -6.03 2.80 -6.41
CA HIS A 257 -6.72 2.77 -7.69
C HIS A 257 -7.60 1.53 -7.75
N LEU A 258 -8.90 1.73 -7.73
CA LEU A 258 -9.91 0.68 -7.64
C LEU A 258 -10.80 0.72 -8.89
N VAL A 259 -10.89 -0.42 -9.58
CA VAL A 259 -11.77 -0.62 -10.73
C VAL A 259 -12.80 -1.68 -10.37
N LEU A 260 -14.08 -1.30 -10.35
CA LEU A 260 -15.19 -2.16 -9.96
C LEU A 260 -16.13 -2.40 -11.14
N ASP A 261 -16.73 -3.58 -11.18
CA ASP A 261 -17.81 -3.86 -12.13
C ASP A 261 -18.98 -2.89 -11.90
N GLY A 262 -19.68 -2.54 -12.99
CA GLY A 262 -20.83 -1.63 -13.00
C GLY A 262 -21.97 -1.99 -12.05
N SER A 263 -22.01 -3.24 -11.56
CA SER A 263 -23.03 -3.72 -10.62
C SER A 263 -22.73 -3.45 -9.14
N ASN A 264 -21.51 -2.99 -8.78
CA ASN A 264 -21.09 -2.86 -7.37
C ASN A 264 -21.73 -1.72 -6.57
N GLU A 265 -22.48 -0.80 -7.18
CA GLU A 265 -23.17 0.26 -6.43
C GLU A 265 -24.27 -0.30 -5.50
N PHE A 266 -24.76 -1.51 -5.78
CA PHE A 266 -25.84 -2.15 -5.04
C PHE A 266 -25.48 -3.59 -4.67
N MET A 267 -26.05 -4.06 -3.57
CA MET A 267 -26.14 -5.48 -3.26
C MET A 267 -27.54 -5.98 -3.60
N PHE A 268 -27.63 -7.25 -4.00
CA PHE A 268 -28.89 -7.91 -4.29
C PHE A 268 -29.31 -8.79 -3.12
N ASN A 269 -30.50 -8.53 -2.58
CA ASN A 269 -31.14 -9.46 -1.65
C ASN A 269 -31.65 -10.70 -2.41
N PRO A 270 -31.88 -11.83 -1.72
CA PRO A 270 -32.46 -13.03 -2.33
C PRO A 270 -33.82 -12.81 -3.01
N ASP A 271 -34.58 -11.79 -2.59
CA ASP A 271 -35.85 -11.39 -3.21
C ASP A 271 -35.68 -10.49 -4.45
N GLY A 272 -34.44 -10.17 -4.81
CA GLY A 272 -34.07 -9.28 -5.91
C GLY A 272 -34.19 -7.79 -5.59
N SER A 273 -34.48 -7.39 -4.35
CA SER A 273 -34.42 -5.99 -3.94
C SER A 273 -32.96 -5.51 -3.82
N HIS A 274 -32.75 -4.23 -4.11
CA HIS A 274 -31.42 -3.61 -4.04
C HIS A 274 -31.24 -2.99 -2.65
N VAL A 275 -30.09 -3.21 -2.03
CA VAL A 275 -29.67 -2.47 -0.83
C VAL A 275 -28.35 -1.76 -1.10
N PRO A 276 -28.07 -0.62 -0.44
CA PRO A 276 -26.79 0.05 -0.56
C PRO A 276 -25.63 -0.90 -0.25
N ASN A 277 -24.59 -0.86 -1.08
CA ASN A 277 -23.37 -1.60 -0.81
C ASN A 277 -22.48 -0.79 0.14
N VAL A 278 -22.43 -1.20 1.41
CA VAL A 278 -21.70 -0.48 2.47
C VAL A 278 -20.20 -0.40 2.17
N ALA A 279 -19.60 -1.45 1.62
CA ALA A 279 -18.19 -1.47 1.23
C ALA A 279 -17.90 -0.45 0.11
N TYR A 280 -18.80 -0.35 -0.88
CA TYR A 280 -18.73 0.66 -1.93
C TYR A 280 -18.88 2.09 -1.37
N ASP A 281 -19.89 2.30 -0.52
CA ASP A 281 -20.14 3.61 0.09
C ASP A 281 -18.94 4.08 0.93
N ASP A 282 -18.26 3.17 1.64
CA ASP A 282 -17.09 3.50 2.45
C ASP A 282 -15.89 3.96 1.59
N VAL A 283 -15.61 3.28 0.47
CA VAL A 283 -14.53 3.71 -0.44
C VAL A 283 -14.87 5.04 -1.12
N VAL A 284 -16.11 5.25 -1.56
CA VAL A 284 -16.56 6.53 -2.16
C VAL A 284 -16.43 7.69 -1.17
N ALA A 285 -16.78 7.46 0.10
CA ALA A 285 -16.75 8.50 1.13
C ALA A 285 -15.33 8.87 1.58
N ASN A 286 -14.36 7.94 1.48
CA ASN A 286 -13.05 8.09 2.10
C ASN A 286 -11.86 8.12 1.14
N LEU A 287 -12.01 7.72 -0.12
CA LEU A 287 -10.97 7.82 -1.15
C LEU A 287 -11.17 9.03 -2.06
N PRO A 288 -10.10 9.54 -2.72
CA PRO A 288 -10.24 10.53 -3.77
C PRO A 288 -11.18 10.03 -4.89
N SER A 289 -11.96 10.91 -5.50
CA SER A 289 -12.86 10.51 -6.60
C SER A 289 -12.12 9.97 -7.83
N SER A 290 -10.82 10.27 -7.98
CA SER A 290 -9.97 9.70 -9.03
C SER A 290 -9.48 8.29 -8.74
N SER A 291 -9.65 7.82 -7.50
CA SER A 291 -9.18 6.50 -7.05
C SER A 291 -10.18 5.38 -7.35
N LEU A 292 -11.37 5.69 -7.84
CA LEU A 292 -12.43 4.72 -8.09
C LEU A 292 -13.00 4.90 -9.50
N VAL A 293 -13.03 3.80 -10.25
CA VAL A 293 -13.73 3.67 -11.52
C VAL A 293 -14.77 2.56 -11.38
N VAL A 294 -16.00 2.86 -11.77
CA VAL A 294 -17.07 1.87 -11.92
C VAL A 294 -17.29 1.67 -13.42
N CYS A 295 -17.18 0.42 -13.86
CA CYS A 295 -17.16 0.04 -15.27
C CYS A 295 -18.53 0.10 -15.95
N GLY A 296 -18.51 0.25 -17.27
CA GLY A 296 -19.65 0.06 -18.16
C GLY A 296 -20.58 1.28 -18.29
N PRO A 297 -21.27 1.44 -19.44
CA PRO A 297 -22.27 2.49 -19.64
C PRO A 297 -23.51 2.32 -18.74
N ASN A 298 -23.71 1.12 -18.21
CA ASN A 298 -24.83 0.80 -17.33
C ASN A 298 -24.52 1.00 -15.84
N ALA A 299 -23.34 1.56 -15.48
CA ALA A 299 -22.99 1.90 -14.11
C ALA A 299 -24.13 2.70 -13.45
N GLY A 300 -24.66 2.19 -12.34
CA GLY A 300 -25.76 2.81 -11.59
C GLY A 300 -27.15 2.79 -12.26
N THR A 301 -27.29 2.29 -13.49
CA THR A 301 -28.58 2.18 -14.19
C THR A 301 -29.11 0.76 -14.30
N VAL A 302 -28.38 -0.22 -13.75
CA VAL A 302 -28.74 -1.63 -13.82
C VAL A 302 -30.09 -1.89 -13.14
N GLY A 303 -31.11 -2.19 -13.95
CA GLY A 303 -32.34 -2.82 -13.49
C GLY A 303 -32.10 -4.28 -13.09
N ARG A 304 -32.97 -4.78 -12.20
CA ARG A 304 -33.04 -6.15 -11.65
C ARG A 304 -32.20 -7.21 -12.41
N PRO A 305 -31.24 -7.88 -11.75
CA PRO A 305 -30.64 -9.11 -12.26
C PRO A 305 -31.76 -10.12 -12.51
N VAL A 306 -31.84 -10.68 -13.71
CA VAL A 306 -32.77 -11.77 -13.96
C VAL A 306 -32.13 -13.01 -13.37
N VAL A 307 -32.56 -13.46 -12.20
CA VAL A 307 -32.14 -14.77 -11.68
C VAL A 307 -32.51 -15.80 -12.76
N PRO A 308 -31.54 -16.43 -13.45
CA PRO A 308 -31.85 -17.48 -14.40
C PRO A 308 -32.24 -18.72 -13.59
N ASP A 309 -33.22 -19.45 -14.10
CA ASP A 309 -33.25 -20.90 -13.89
C ASP A 309 -31.90 -21.46 -14.38
N ASP A 310 -31.25 -22.34 -13.61
CA ASP A 310 -29.82 -22.71 -13.52
C ASP A 310 -28.97 -22.95 -14.81
N GLU A 311 -29.50 -22.72 -16.01
CA GLU A 311 -28.85 -23.01 -17.28
C GLU A 311 -28.32 -21.80 -18.06
N ASP A 312 -28.50 -20.54 -17.62
CA ASP A 312 -28.02 -19.39 -18.40
C ASP A 312 -27.25 -18.34 -17.58
N GLU A 313 -25.91 -18.40 -17.60
CA GLU A 313 -25.04 -17.34 -17.06
C GLU A 313 -25.36 -15.95 -17.65
N SER A 314 -26.04 -15.86 -18.81
CA SER A 314 -26.42 -14.59 -19.42
C SER A 314 -27.51 -13.81 -18.70
N ALA A 315 -28.33 -14.46 -17.85
CA ALA A 315 -29.43 -13.75 -17.19
C ALA A 315 -29.00 -13.07 -15.88
N VAL A 316 -27.96 -13.56 -15.21
CA VAL A 316 -27.59 -13.13 -13.84
C VAL A 316 -27.01 -11.71 -13.80
N PHE A 317 -26.30 -11.27 -14.83
CA PHE A 317 -25.68 -9.95 -14.85
C PHE A 317 -26.02 -9.23 -16.14
N PRO A 318 -26.42 -7.95 -16.09
CA PRO A 318 -26.72 -7.21 -17.30
C PRO A 318 -25.42 -7.03 -18.08
N ALA A 319 -25.45 -7.34 -19.37
CA ALA A 319 -24.37 -7.00 -20.27
C ALA A 319 -24.06 -5.48 -20.20
N GLY A 320 -22.80 -5.12 -20.46
CA GLY A 320 -22.32 -3.75 -20.44
C GLY A 320 -22.00 -3.20 -19.05
N THR A 321 -21.63 -4.05 -18.08
CA THR A 321 -20.99 -3.63 -16.82
C THR A 321 -19.47 -3.78 -16.82
N GLY A 322 -18.90 -4.37 -17.89
CA GLY A 322 -17.46 -4.42 -18.16
C GLY A 322 -16.86 -3.08 -18.58
N CYS A 323 -15.57 -2.93 -18.35
CA CYS A 323 -14.78 -1.75 -18.68
C CYS A 323 -14.29 -1.79 -20.13
N ALA A 324 -13.82 -2.95 -20.60
CA ALA A 324 -13.33 -3.15 -21.97
C ALA A 324 -14.12 -4.20 -22.74
N GLY A 325 -14.69 -5.18 -22.04
CA GLY A 325 -15.61 -6.18 -22.56
C GLY A 325 -17.05 -5.67 -22.75
N ASP A 326 -17.78 -6.29 -23.67
CA ASP A 326 -19.21 -6.01 -23.88
C ASP A 326 -20.12 -6.62 -22.79
N ASN A 327 -19.57 -7.48 -21.90
CA ASN A 327 -20.31 -8.11 -20.82
C ASN A 327 -19.98 -7.53 -19.44
N ILE A 328 -19.18 -8.21 -18.61
CA ILE A 328 -18.92 -7.86 -17.20
C ILE A 328 -17.42 -7.64 -16.93
N LEU A 329 -17.08 -6.88 -15.89
CA LEU A 329 -15.72 -6.82 -15.34
C LEU A 329 -15.54 -8.01 -14.39
N HIS A 330 -15.11 -9.15 -14.91
CA HIS A 330 -14.95 -10.37 -14.12
C HIS A 330 -13.53 -10.52 -13.54
N VAL A 331 -12.76 -9.44 -13.37
CA VAL A 331 -11.40 -9.48 -12.81
C VAL A 331 -11.39 -9.65 -11.27
N LYS A 332 -10.36 -10.32 -10.74
CA LYS A 332 -10.02 -10.41 -9.30
C LYS A 332 -8.50 -10.31 -9.17
N LEU A 333 -8.00 -9.08 -9.21
CA LEU A 333 -6.58 -8.80 -9.32
C LEU A 333 -6.19 -7.66 -8.38
N LEU A 334 -5.11 -7.86 -7.63
CA LEU A 334 -4.51 -6.87 -6.75
C LEU A 334 -3.01 -6.75 -7.04
N ALA A 335 -2.51 -5.55 -7.26
CA ALA A 335 -1.10 -5.25 -7.48
C ALA A 335 -0.64 -4.09 -6.58
N ILE A 336 0.42 -4.30 -5.81
CA ILE A 336 0.96 -3.33 -4.85
C ILE A 336 2.44 -3.07 -5.15
N SER A 337 2.83 -1.79 -5.27
CA SER A 337 4.19 -1.42 -5.71
C SER A 337 5.28 -1.67 -4.66
N ALA A 338 4.92 -1.81 -3.39
CA ALA A 338 5.84 -2.04 -2.28
C ALA A 338 5.12 -2.63 -1.05
N VAL A 339 5.44 -3.86 -0.66
CA VAL A 339 4.83 -4.57 0.48
C VAL A 339 5.80 -4.86 1.62
N ASP A 340 7.03 -4.39 1.50
CA ASP A 340 8.07 -4.59 2.50
C ASP A 340 9.08 -3.42 2.57
N PRO A 341 10.02 -3.43 3.53
CA PRO A 341 11.02 -2.36 3.64
C PRO A 341 12.03 -2.32 2.49
N ALA A 342 12.20 -3.41 1.73
CA ALA A 342 13.05 -3.44 0.54
C ALA A 342 12.36 -2.72 -0.64
N GLY A 343 11.04 -2.56 -0.58
CA GLY A 343 10.23 -2.00 -1.64
C GLY A 343 9.85 -3.06 -2.68
N ASP A 344 9.78 -4.32 -2.29
CA ASP A 344 9.40 -5.42 -3.17
C ASP A 344 7.91 -5.28 -3.54
N PRO A 345 7.56 -5.31 -4.83
CA PRO A 345 6.18 -5.26 -5.26
C PRO A 345 5.50 -6.62 -5.07
N ALA A 346 4.17 -6.65 -5.10
CA ALA A 346 3.40 -7.87 -5.05
C ALA A 346 2.24 -7.84 -6.03
N VAL A 347 1.89 -9.02 -6.54
CA VAL A 347 0.72 -9.29 -7.37
C VAL A 347 -0.06 -10.45 -6.76
N PHE A 348 -1.38 -10.36 -6.80
CA PHE A 348 -2.32 -11.35 -6.30
C PHE A 348 -3.42 -11.56 -7.33
N SER A 349 -3.52 -12.78 -7.87
CA SER A 349 -4.58 -13.21 -8.78
C SER A 349 -5.43 -14.26 -8.08
N SER A 350 -6.75 -14.16 -8.15
CA SER A 350 -7.64 -15.08 -7.43
C SER A 350 -8.90 -15.43 -8.21
N SER A 351 -9.61 -16.44 -7.71
CA SER A 351 -10.98 -16.73 -8.14
C SER A 351 -12.03 -16.11 -7.21
N GLN A 352 -11.61 -15.45 -6.12
CA GLN A 352 -12.46 -14.99 -5.02
C GLN A 352 -13.23 -13.70 -5.33
N ASN A 353 -14.56 -13.79 -5.35
CA ASN A 353 -15.43 -12.62 -5.23
C ASN A 353 -15.43 -12.09 -3.78
N PHE A 354 -15.39 -10.79 -3.53
CA PHE A 354 -15.57 -10.27 -2.17
C PHE A 354 -17.05 -10.21 -1.81
N SER A 355 -17.62 -11.39 -1.58
CA SER A 355 -18.94 -11.53 -1.00
C SER A 355 -18.92 -12.63 0.06
N THR A 356 -19.80 -12.51 1.06
CA THR A 356 -19.93 -13.52 2.11
C THR A 356 -20.26 -14.88 1.50
N GLY A 357 -21.14 -14.93 0.49
CA GLY A 357 -21.51 -16.17 -0.19
C GLY A 357 -20.31 -16.88 -0.82
N ALA A 358 -19.48 -16.17 -1.59
CA ALA A 358 -18.29 -16.76 -2.19
C ALA A 358 -17.30 -17.24 -1.13
N MET A 359 -17.15 -16.50 -0.03
CA MET A 359 -16.27 -16.85 1.09
C MET A 359 -16.76 -18.10 1.85
N THR A 360 -18.05 -18.20 2.16
CA THR A 360 -18.57 -19.26 3.03
C THR A 360 -18.99 -20.54 2.31
N ALA A 361 -19.20 -20.50 0.99
CA ALA A 361 -19.72 -21.61 0.20
C ALA A 361 -18.79 -22.08 -0.93
N GLY A 362 -17.93 -21.19 -1.44
CA GLY A 362 -17.01 -21.50 -2.53
C GLY A 362 -15.65 -21.98 -2.02
N PHE A 363 -15.13 -23.05 -2.60
CA PHE A 363 -13.68 -23.25 -2.62
C PHE A 363 -13.11 -22.20 -3.56
N ASN A 364 -12.17 -21.38 -3.09
CA ASN A 364 -11.55 -20.32 -3.90
C ASN A 364 -10.05 -20.41 -3.73
N ASP A 365 -9.33 -20.05 -4.79
CA ASP A 365 -7.89 -20.08 -4.87
C ASP A 365 -7.33 -18.66 -5.03
N GLY A 366 -6.09 -18.49 -4.58
CA GLY A 366 -5.32 -17.27 -4.72
C GLY A 366 -3.85 -17.58 -4.94
N LEU A 367 -3.24 -16.86 -5.88
CA LEU A 367 -1.82 -16.93 -6.20
C LEU A 367 -1.18 -15.56 -5.94
N GLN A 368 -0.32 -15.50 -4.92
CA GLN A 368 0.47 -14.33 -4.57
C GLN A 368 1.91 -14.48 -5.07
N VAL A 369 2.43 -13.46 -5.76
CA VAL A 369 3.83 -13.35 -6.17
C VAL A 369 4.42 -12.07 -5.61
N VAL A 370 5.57 -12.14 -4.92
CA VAL A 370 6.26 -11.00 -4.31
C VAL A 370 7.67 -10.86 -4.90
N GLY A 371 8.13 -9.62 -5.05
CA GLY A 371 9.45 -9.27 -5.56
C GLY A 371 9.55 -9.16 -7.07
N ASP A 372 8.43 -9.31 -7.80
CA ASP A 372 8.43 -9.25 -9.26
C ASP A 372 7.92 -7.91 -9.81
N ALA A 373 8.85 -7.03 -10.16
CA ALA A 373 8.53 -5.72 -10.73
C ALA A 373 7.99 -5.77 -12.16
N ALA A 374 8.33 -6.79 -12.96
CA ALA A 374 7.87 -6.90 -14.33
C ALA A 374 6.40 -7.35 -14.36
N LEU A 375 6.05 -8.33 -13.54
CA LEU A 375 4.69 -8.78 -13.33
C LEU A 375 3.82 -7.66 -12.73
N TYR A 376 4.29 -6.99 -11.67
CA TYR A 376 3.60 -5.82 -11.12
C TYR A 376 3.33 -4.75 -12.17
N GLY A 377 4.34 -4.39 -12.97
CA GLY A 377 4.20 -3.36 -14.00
C GLY A 377 3.18 -3.74 -15.08
N LEU A 378 3.11 -5.02 -15.45
CA LEU A 378 2.15 -5.53 -16.43
C LEU A 378 0.71 -5.49 -15.89
N ASP A 379 0.51 -5.97 -14.66
CA ASP A 379 -0.82 -6.06 -14.04
C ASP A 379 -1.37 -4.68 -13.67
N ALA A 380 -0.51 -3.77 -13.17
CA ALA A 380 -0.88 -2.38 -12.94
C ALA A 380 -1.27 -1.67 -14.24
N ALA A 381 -0.54 -1.92 -15.35
CA ALA A 381 -0.88 -1.36 -16.65
C ALA A 381 -2.22 -1.90 -17.20
N TYR A 382 -2.57 -3.15 -16.91
CA TYR A 382 -3.88 -3.69 -17.25
C TYR A 382 -5.00 -2.98 -16.48
N ILE A 383 -4.87 -2.85 -15.16
CA ILE A 383 -5.86 -2.17 -14.32
C ILE A 383 -6.00 -0.70 -14.73
N ASP A 384 -4.91 0.00 -15.02
CA ASP A 384 -4.93 1.38 -15.53
C ASP A 384 -5.68 1.50 -16.87
N ARG A 385 -5.52 0.52 -17.77
CA ARG A 385 -6.30 0.49 -19.02
C ARG A 385 -7.78 0.26 -18.78
N LEU A 386 -8.14 -0.64 -17.85
CA LEU A 386 -9.53 -0.85 -17.45
C LEU A 386 -10.12 0.43 -16.83
N ALA A 387 -9.35 1.16 -16.01
CA ALA A 387 -9.76 2.44 -15.43
C ALA A 387 -10.10 3.50 -16.50
N GLY A 388 -9.61 3.33 -17.74
CA GLY A 388 -10.05 4.12 -18.89
C GLY A 388 -11.53 3.97 -19.26
N ASN A 389 -12.17 2.85 -18.85
CA ASN A 389 -13.57 2.47 -19.10
C ASN A 389 -13.95 2.64 -20.58
N ARG A 390 -13.20 1.98 -21.47
CA ARG A 390 -13.39 2.03 -22.93
C ARG A 390 -13.49 0.62 -23.49
N GLN A 391 -14.59 0.34 -24.17
CA GLN A 391 -14.79 -0.86 -24.97
C GLN A 391 -13.61 -1.11 -25.91
N GLN A 392 -12.96 -2.26 -25.74
CA GLN A 392 -11.74 -2.69 -26.43
C GLN A 392 -11.74 -4.22 -26.50
N ALA A 393 -12.16 -4.77 -27.65
CA ALA A 393 -12.31 -6.20 -27.85
C ALA A 393 -10.98 -6.99 -27.78
N ASP A 394 -9.84 -6.32 -27.97
CA ASP A 394 -8.50 -6.91 -28.01
C ASP A 394 -7.58 -6.43 -26.88
N LEU A 395 -8.14 -5.84 -25.80
CA LEU A 395 -7.36 -5.29 -24.68
C LEU A 395 -6.29 -6.28 -24.18
N GLY A 396 -6.66 -7.56 -24.06
CA GLY A 396 -5.76 -8.61 -23.60
C GLY A 396 -4.66 -9.01 -24.58
N LEU A 397 -4.83 -8.78 -25.89
CA LEU A 397 -3.79 -8.98 -26.90
C LEU A 397 -2.77 -7.85 -26.89
N GLN A 398 -3.21 -6.61 -26.68
CA GLN A 398 -2.33 -5.43 -26.72
C GLN A 398 -1.34 -5.39 -25.55
N LEU A 399 -1.70 -5.99 -24.42
CA LEU A 399 -0.83 -6.17 -23.25
C LEU A 399 -0.17 -7.55 -23.22
N GLY A 400 -0.04 -8.20 -24.38
CA GLY A 400 0.21 -9.64 -24.55
C GLY A 400 1.21 -10.28 -23.58
N PRO A 401 1.08 -11.60 -23.33
CA PRO A 401 1.84 -12.28 -22.28
C PRO A 401 3.34 -12.21 -22.56
N ALA A 402 4.03 -11.33 -21.83
CA ALA A 402 5.48 -11.24 -21.83
C ALA A 402 6.02 -12.14 -20.72
N ALA A 403 6.15 -13.43 -21.04
CA ALA A 403 6.77 -14.36 -20.11
C ALA A 403 8.20 -13.94 -19.79
N HIS A 404 8.54 -13.92 -18.50
CA HIS A 404 9.86 -13.55 -18.01
C HIS A 404 10.25 -14.46 -16.84
N ASP A 405 11.55 -14.58 -16.61
CA ASP A 405 12.09 -15.41 -15.54
C ASP A 405 12.38 -14.56 -14.29
N SER A 406 11.93 -15.03 -13.13
CA SER A 406 12.06 -14.36 -11.84
C SER A 406 11.96 -15.35 -10.70
N GLY A 407 12.81 -15.22 -9.68
CA GLY A 407 12.80 -16.12 -8.51
C GLY A 407 13.03 -17.61 -8.83
N GLY A 408 13.53 -17.96 -10.02
CA GLY A 408 13.66 -19.34 -10.48
C GLY A 408 12.40 -19.92 -11.11
N ALA A 409 11.38 -19.09 -11.35
CA ALA A 409 10.18 -19.42 -12.10
C ALA A 409 10.05 -18.55 -13.35
N ARG A 410 9.29 -19.02 -14.32
CA ARG A 410 8.83 -18.29 -15.49
C ARG A 410 7.38 -17.85 -15.25
N LEU A 411 7.16 -16.55 -15.31
CA LEU A 411 5.90 -15.90 -14.94
C LEU A 411 5.29 -15.18 -16.13
N TRP A 412 3.96 -15.20 -16.26
CA TRP A 412 3.24 -14.32 -17.18
C TRP A 412 1.78 -14.13 -16.74
N SER A 413 1.23 -12.97 -17.05
CA SER A 413 -0.22 -12.72 -16.95
C SER A 413 -0.88 -12.86 -18.32
N THR A 414 -2.14 -13.29 -18.31
CA THR A 414 -3.03 -13.28 -19.46
C THR A 414 -4.24 -12.42 -19.12
N PHE A 415 -4.58 -11.49 -20.00
CA PHE A 415 -5.78 -10.67 -19.87
C PHE A 415 -6.75 -10.92 -21.01
N TYR A 416 -8.00 -10.54 -20.78
CA TYR A 416 -9.14 -10.65 -21.69
C TYR A 416 -9.97 -9.36 -21.63
N PRO A 417 -10.79 -9.03 -22.65
CA PRO A 417 -11.10 -9.84 -23.83
C PRO A 417 -9.94 -9.99 -24.82
N ARG A 418 -9.94 -11.09 -25.61
CA ARG A 418 -8.92 -11.39 -26.64
C ARG A 418 -9.56 -11.70 -27.99
N ASN A 419 -9.98 -10.67 -28.71
CA ASN A 419 -10.47 -10.78 -30.09
C ASN A 419 -9.39 -10.45 -31.12
N LEU A 420 -9.37 -11.13 -32.28
CA LEU A 420 -8.44 -10.81 -33.39
C LEU A 420 -8.72 -9.45 -34.03
N THR A 421 -9.95 -8.96 -33.88
CA THR A 421 -10.40 -7.66 -34.39
C THR A 421 -10.49 -6.66 -33.24
N ASP A 422 -10.24 -5.39 -33.54
CA ASP A 422 -10.40 -4.26 -32.61
C ASP A 422 -11.88 -3.99 -32.25
N LYS A 423 -12.80 -4.69 -32.93
CA LYS A 423 -14.25 -4.68 -32.69
C LYS A 423 -14.72 -6.07 -32.32
N PHE A 424 -15.75 -6.14 -31.48
CA PHE A 424 -16.49 -7.37 -31.24
C PHE A 424 -17.13 -7.84 -32.56
N PRO A 425 -17.02 -9.13 -32.93
CA PRO A 425 -17.62 -9.64 -34.15
C PRO A 425 -19.14 -9.48 -34.13
N ASP A 426 -19.72 -8.84 -35.15
CA ASP A 426 -21.17 -8.79 -35.32
C ASP A 426 -21.70 -10.20 -35.64
N GLY A 427 -22.34 -10.86 -34.67
CA GLY A 427 -23.18 -12.04 -34.89
C GLY A 427 -22.46 -13.39 -35.02
N ASP A 428 -21.15 -13.46 -34.80
CA ASP A 428 -20.42 -14.74 -34.66
C ASP A 428 -19.19 -14.60 -33.74
N PRO A 429 -19.39 -14.54 -32.41
CA PRO A 429 -18.30 -14.52 -31.43
C PRO A 429 -17.51 -15.85 -31.38
N ASN A 430 -17.99 -16.91 -32.04
CA ASN A 430 -17.52 -18.29 -31.89
C ASN A 430 -16.83 -18.84 -33.14
N ALA A 431 -16.36 -17.98 -34.04
CA ALA A 431 -15.61 -18.45 -35.20
C ALA A 431 -14.32 -19.15 -34.73
N THR A 432 -14.27 -20.48 -34.75
CA THR A 432 -13.17 -21.36 -34.26
C THR A 432 -11.75 -20.92 -34.65
N ALA A 433 -11.62 -20.22 -35.79
CA ALA A 433 -10.35 -19.63 -36.23
C ALA A 433 -9.82 -18.52 -35.31
N HIS A 434 -10.70 -17.80 -34.62
CA HIS A 434 -10.38 -16.81 -33.60
C HIS A 434 -9.85 -17.50 -32.34
N ASP A 435 -10.54 -18.53 -31.84
CA ASP A 435 -10.18 -19.27 -30.62
C ASP A 435 -8.77 -19.82 -30.69
N ALA A 436 -8.46 -20.50 -31.80
CA ALA A 436 -7.16 -21.14 -31.96
C ALA A 436 -6.00 -20.13 -31.92
N ALA A 437 -6.23 -18.90 -32.36
CA ALA A 437 -5.23 -17.84 -32.44
C ALA A 437 -5.11 -17.00 -31.16
N THR A 438 -6.20 -16.84 -30.40
CA THR A 438 -6.22 -15.94 -29.24
C THR A 438 -6.29 -16.63 -27.88
N ASP A 439 -6.77 -17.88 -27.82
CA ASP A 439 -6.90 -18.64 -26.57
C ASP A 439 -5.53 -19.10 -26.06
N SER A 440 -5.04 -18.40 -25.03
CA SER A 440 -3.75 -18.67 -24.42
C SER A 440 -3.70 -19.99 -23.63
N LEU A 441 -4.84 -20.45 -23.08
CA LEU A 441 -4.90 -21.72 -22.38
C LEU A 441 -4.82 -22.87 -23.39
N ALA A 442 -5.61 -22.81 -24.46
CA ALA A 442 -5.53 -23.80 -25.55
C ALA A 442 -4.11 -23.81 -26.16
N ALA A 443 -3.49 -22.64 -26.36
CA ALA A 443 -2.10 -22.55 -26.82
C ALA A 443 -1.10 -23.22 -25.86
N THR A 444 -1.31 -23.06 -24.54
CA THR A 444 -0.48 -23.70 -23.51
C THR A 444 -0.66 -25.22 -23.52
N LEU A 445 -1.90 -25.70 -23.55
CA LEU A 445 -2.22 -27.13 -23.63
C LEU A 445 -1.65 -27.78 -24.90
N ARG A 446 -1.62 -27.06 -26.04
CA ARG A 446 -1.00 -27.55 -27.27
C ARG A 446 0.49 -27.89 -27.11
N ASN A 447 1.19 -27.23 -26.19
CA ASN A 447 2.60 -27.44 -25.89
C ASN A 447 2.86 -28.59 -24.91
N VAL A 448 1.84 -29.15 -24.27
CA VAL A 448 1.98 -30.28 -23.34
C VAL A 448 2.38 -31.55 -24.10
N ARG A 449 3.24 -32.36 -23.47
CA ARG A 449 3.69 -33.67 -23.96
C ARG A 449 3.31 -34.72 -22.93
N CYS A 450 2.50 -35.71 -23.32
CA CYS A 450 2.06 -36.76 -22.39
C CYS A 450 3.15 -37.77 -22.05
N THR A 451 4.11 -37.95 -22.95
CA THR A 451 5.25 -38.85 -22.77
C THR A 451 6.47 -38.11 -22.20
N ALA A 452 7.23 -38.80 -21.33
CA ALA A 452 8.47 -38.31 -20.73
C ALA A 452 8.30 -37.07 -19.83
N PRO A 453 7.48 -37.17 -18.76
CA PRO A 453 7.27 -36.06 -17.82
C PRO A 453 8.54 -35.67 -17.06
N GLY A 454 9.60 -36.50 -17.10
CA GLY A 454 10.82 -36.34 -16.32
C GLY A 454 10.80 -37.21 -15.06
N ARG A 455 11.80 -37.06 -14.21
CA ARG A 455 11.95 -37.85 -12.97
C ARG A 455 11.18 -37.27 -11.79
N TYR A 456 10.90 -35.97 -11.80
CA TYR A 456 10.38 -35.21 -10.67
C TYR A 456 9.00 -34.59 -10.92
N ALA A 457 8.42 -34.81 -12.10
CA ALA A 457 7.11 -34.31 -12.46
C ALA A 457 6.26 -35.43 -13.05
N GLY A 458 4.94 -35.20 -13.07
CA GLY A 458 3.94 -36.15 -13.54
C GLY A 458 3.68 -37.31 -12.59
N ASP A 459 2.85 -38.25 -13.03
CA ASP A 459 2.53 -39.47 -12.30
C ASP A 459 3.46 -40.62 -12.75
N HIS A 460 4.05 -41.32 -11.78
CA HIS A 460 4.96 -42.44 -11.98
C HIS A 460 4.38 -43.79 -11.52
N SER A 461 3.17 -43.80 -10.96
CA SER A 461 2.54 -44.99 -10.39
C SER A 461 2.15 -46.03 -11.45
N HIS A 462 1.74 -45.58 -12.64
CA HIS A 462 1.25 -46.43 -13.72
C HIS A 462 1.93 -46.14 -15.08
N GLY A 463 3.25 -45.98 -15.02
CA GLY A 463 4.08 -45.52 -16.13
C GLY A 463 4.15 -43.99 -16.16
N ALA A 464 5.35 -43.44 -16.35
CA ALA A 464 5.61 -42.01 -16.26
C ALA A 464 4.78 -41.21 -17.29
N ARG A 465 3.79 -40.44 -16.81
CA ARG A 465 2.89 -39.62 -17.62
C ARG A 465 2.80 -38.20 -17.09
N THR A 466 2.62 -37.24 -17.99
CA THR A 466 2.25 -35.87 -17.61
C THR A 466 0.84 -35.85 -17.03
N THR A 467 0.65 -35.13 -15.93
CA THR A 467 -0.66 -34.94 -15.28
C THR A 467 -1.21 -33.56 -15.60
N ILE A 468 -2.53 -33.47 -15.76
CA ILE A 468 -3.28 -32.22 -15.93
C ILE A 468 -4.45 -32.25 -14.95
N ARG A 469 -4.54 -31.26 -14.06
CA ARG A 469 -5.59 -31.13 -13.05
C ARG A 469 -6.30 -29.80 -13.22
N ILE A 470 -7.62 -29.79 -13.32
CA ILE A 470 -8.41 -28.57 -13.58
C ILE A 470 -9.51 -28.46 -12.53
N ALA A 471 -9.45 -27.45 -11.67
CA ALA A 471 -10.60 -27.06 -10.85
C ALA A 471 -11.27 -25.86 -11.52
N MET A 472 -12.58 -25.95 -11.76
CA MET A 472 -13.30 -24.94 -12.54
C MET A 472 -14.73 -24.76 -12.08
N PHE A 473 -15.12 -23.52 -11.80
CA PHE A 473 -16.52 -23.21 -11.48
C PHE A 473 -17.47 -23.58 -12.63
N VAL A 474 -17.22 -23.03 -13.83
CA VAL A 474 -18.06 -23.24 -15.02
C VAL A 474 -17.21 -23.64 -16.23
N TYR A 475 -17.62 -24.71 -16.92
CA TYR A 475 -17.05 -25.16 -18.19
C TYR A 475 -18.15 -25.49 -19.21
N ARG A 476 -18.26 -24.71 -20.31
CA ARG A 476 -19.40 -24.87 -21.23
C ARG A 476 -19.07 -24.81 -22.72
N THR A 477 -18.46 -23.73 -23.21
CA THR A 477 -18.44 -23.44 -24.66
C THR A 477 -17.05 -23.21 -25.26
N ARG A 478 -15.99 -23.32 -24.45
CA ARG A 478 -14.61 -23.02 -24.89
C ARG A 478 -13.97 -24.15 -25.70
N GLU A 479 -14.47 -24.38 -26.91
CA GLU A 479 -14.18 -25.54 -27.77
C GLU A 479 -12.68 -25.80 -27.99
N ALA A 480 -11.88 -24.75 -28.19
CA ALA A 480 -10.44 -24.90 -28.41
C ALA A 480 -9.69 -25.50 -27.21
N VAL A 481 -10.21 -25.30 -25.98
CA VAL A 481 -9.66 -25.93 -24.77
C VAL A 481 -10.11 -27.39 -24.70
N THR A 482 -11.39 -27.70 -24.98
CA THR A 482 -11.91 -29.07 -25.04
C THR A 482 -11.09 -29.91 -26.02
N ALA A 483 -10.99 -29.46 -27.27
CA ALA A 483 -10.24 -30.17 -28.31
C ALA A 483 -8.75 -30.36 -27.96
N ALA A 484 -8.14 -29.43 -27.23
CA ALA A 484 -6.77 -29.58 -26.75
C ALA A 484 -6.64 -30.65 -25.67
N LEU A 485 -7.62 -30.74 -24.75
CA LEU A 485 -7.68 -31.76 -23.70
C LEU A 485 -7.98 -33.14 -24.28
N ASP A 486 -8.92 -33.26 -25.21
CA ASP A 486 -9.27 -34.54 -25.88
C ASP A 486 -8.05 -35.17 -26.52
N ARG A 487 -7.31 -34.38 -27.30
CA ARG A 487 -6.04 -34.80 -27.90
C ARG A 487 -5.02 -35.25 -26.85
N LEU A 488 -4.94 -34.57 -25.70
CA LEU A 488 -4.00 -34.94 -24.63
C LEU A 488 -4.46 -36.21 -23.90
N GLY A 489 -5.76 -36.44 -23.78
CA GLY A 489 -6.34 -37.71 -23.30
C GLY A 489 -5.96 -38.86 -24.23
N ASP A 490 -6.16 -38.68 -25.55
CA ASP A 490 -5.78 -39.64 -26.59
C ASP A 490 -4.26 -39.92 -26.62
N ASP A 491 -3.44 -38.88 -26.40
CA ASP A 491 -1.97 -38.97 -26.30
C ASP A 491 -1.51 -39.64 -24.98
N GLY A 492 -2.43 -39.91 -24.05
CA GLY A 492 -2.19 -40.70 -22.83
C GLY A 492 -1.79 -39.91 -21.58
N CYS A 493 -2.06 -38.60 -21.52
CA CYS A 493 -1.91 -37.82 -20.29
C CYS A 493 -2.89 -38.30 -19.21
N ASP A 494 -2.57 -38.13 -17.92
CA ASP A 494 -3.55 -38.30 -16.83
C ASP A 494 -4.28 -36.97 -16.59
N ILE A 495 -5.53 -36.88 -17.03
CA ILE A 495 -6.33 -35.66 -16.94
C ILE A 495 -7.48 -35.86 -15.95
N GLY A 496 -7.58 -34.94 -15.00
CA GLY A 496 -8.69 -34.84 -14.05
C GLY A 496 -9.29 -33.45 -14.04
N ILE A 497 -10.62 -33.37 -13.95
CA ILE A 497 -11.38 -32.13 -13.86
C ILE A 497 -12.33 -32.22 -12.66
N ILE A 498 -12.28 -31.24 -11.77
CA ILE A 498 -13.29 -31.02 -10.73
C ILE A 498 -14.07 -29.78 -11.14
N TYR A 499 -15.40 -29.88 -11.15
CA TYR A 499 -16.25 -28.79 -11.61
C TYR A 499 -17.47 -28.58 -10.74
N SER A 500 -18.03 -27.38 -10.75
CA SER A 500 -19.38 -27.16 -10.21
C SER A 500 -20.45 -27.29 -11.28
N VAL A 501 -20.24 -26.66 -12.44
CA VAL A 501 -21.15 -26.74 -13.59
C VAL A 501 -20.36 -27.04 -14.85
N ILE A 502 -20.76 -28.09 -15.56
CA ILE A 502 -20.25 -28.45 -16.88
C ILE A 502 -21.43 -28.68 -17.83
N SER A 503 -21.32 -28.24 -19.09
CA SER A 503 -22.36 -28.57 -20.08
C SER A 503 -22.32 -30.06 -20.39
N ALA A 504 -23.49 -30.69 -20.58
CA ALA A 504 -23.58 -32.11 -20.90
C ALA A 504 -22.78 -32.50 -22.17
N PRO A 505 -22.80 -31.71 -23.27
CA PRO A 505 -21.98 -32.01 -24.44
C PRO A 505 -20.48 -32.03 -24.13
N VAL A 506 -19.96 -31.05 -23.38
CA VAL A 506 -18.53 -31.01 -23.03
C VAL A 506 -18.15 -32.16 -22.11
N LEU A 507 -18.97 -32.48 -21.11
CA LEU A 507 -18.71 -33.61 -20.22
C LEU A 507 -18.64 -34.93 -20.97
N GLN A 508 -19.63 -35.18 -21.85
CA GLN A 508 -19.68 -36.40 -22.64
C GLN A 508 -18.45 -36.54 -23.56
N ASP A 509 -18.01 -35.45 -24.16
CA ASP A 509 -16.84 -35.43 -25.04
C ASP A 509 -15.57 -35.80 -24.27
N LEU A 510 -15.30 -35.10 -23.17
CA LEU A 510 -14.14 -35.34 -22.31
C LEU A 510 -14.09 -36.78 -21.78
N GLU A 511 -15.22 -37.31 -21.30
CA GLU A 511 -15.30 -38.69 -20.81
C GLU A 511 -15.03 -39.72 -21.91
N SER A 512 -15.42 -39.43 -23.16
CA SER A 512 -15.15 -40.30 -24.30
C SER A 512 -13.65 -40.42 -24.63
N HIS A 513 -12.86 -39.42 -24.21
CA HIS A 513 -11.41 -39.35 -24.32
C HIS A 513 -10.68 -39.81 -23.05
N GLY A 514 -11.38 -40.48 -22.12
CA GLY A 514 -10.80 -41.06 -20.91
C GLY A 514 -10.43 -40.02 -19.84
N ILE A 515 -10.92 -38.79 -19.96
CA ILE A 515 -10.71 -37.72 -18.99
C ILE A 515 -11.67 -37.92 -17.83
N ARG A 516 -11.14 -37.85 -16.59
CA ARG A 516 -11.96 -37.99 -15.39
C ARG A 516 -12.57 -36.66 -15.02
N ALA A 517 -13.90 -36.59 -14.95
CA ALA A 517 -14.61 -35.42 -14.47
C ALA A 517 -15.33 -35.76 -13.15
N THR A 518 -15.31 -34.85 -12.19
CA THR A 518 -15.93 -35.04 -10.87
C THR A 518 -16.67 -33.77 -10.47
N GLN A 519 -17.97 -33.87 -10.25
CA GLN A 519 -18.76 -32.74 -9.80
C GLN A 519 -18.55 -32.50 -8.30
N LEU A 520 -18.26 -31.26 -7.92
CA LEU A 520 -18.32 -30.77 -6.54
C LEU A 520 -19.34 -29.63 -6.50
N TYR A 521 -20.56 -30.01 -6.14
CA TYR A 521 -21.71 -29.13 -5.98
C TYR A 521 -22.78 -29.76 -5.07
N THR A 522 -23.29 -29.01 -4.11
CA THR A 522 -24.48 -29.37 -3.31
C THR A 522 -25.11 -28.10 -2.73
N GLU A 523 -26.43 -28.07 -2.63
CA GLU A 523 -27.19 -26.95 -2.04
C GLU A 523 -27.36 -27.08 -0.51
N ASP A 524 -27.13 -28.28 0.03
CA ASP A 524 -27.54 -28.69 1.36
C ASP A 524 -26.41 -29.32 2.18
N TYR A 525 -25.18 -28.82 1.99
CA TYR A 525 -24.02 -29.26 2.75
C TYR A 525 -24.11 -28.80 4.21
N THR A 526 -24.01 -29.73 5.16
CA THR A 526 -23.92 -29.40 6.59
C THR A 526 -22.48 -29.58 7.06
N PRO A 527 -21.69 -28.48 7.20
CA PRO A 527 -20.32 -28.55 7.72
C PRO A 527 -20.31 -29.04 9.17
N PRO A 528 -19.15 -29.44 9.70
CA PRO A 528 -18.98 -29.78 11.12
C PRO A 528 -19.43 -28.68 12.09
N SER A 529 -19.49 -27.41 11.66
CA SER A 529 -20.01 -26.29 12.46
C SER A 529 -21.55 -26.28 12.58
N GLY A 530 -22.26 -27.08 11.78
CA GLY A 530 -23.69 -27.37 11.92
C GLY A 530 -24.65 -26.41 11.21
N GLN A 531 -24.17 -25.43 10.46
CA GLN A 531 -25.02 -24.51 9.67
C GLN A 531 -25.07 -24.95 8.21
N PRO A 532 -26.21 -25.45 7.70
CA PRO A 532 -26.34 -25.82 6.29
C PRO A 532 -25.93 -24.66 5.38
N THR A 533 -25.16 -24.98 4.35
CA THR A 533 -24.69 -24.04 3.34
C THR A 533 -24.62 -24.74 1.99
N ARG A 534 -24.58 -23.95 0.93
CA ARG A 534 -24.19 -24.45 -0.39
C ARG A 534 -22.70 -24.75 -0.37
N LEU A 535 -22.26 -25.77 -1.11
CA LEU A 535 -20.87 -26.10 -1.29
C LEU A 535 -20.58 -26.27 -2.78
N PHE A 536 -19.59 -25.55 -3.30
CA PHE A 536 -19.23 -25.61 -4.72
C PHE A 536 -17.77 -25.23 -4.94
N VAL A 537 -17.15 -25.76 -5.99
CA VAL A 537 -15.83 -25.34 -6.45
C VAL A 537 -15.97 -24.00 -7.17
N HIS A 538 -15.38 -22.97 -6.59
CA HIS A 538 -15.20 -21.68 -7.25
C HIS A 538 -13.74 -21.44 -7.67
N ASP A 539 -12.84 -22.38 -7.38
CA ASP A 539 -11.48 -22.40 -7.88
C ASP A 539 -11.46 -22.40 -9.40
N LYS A 540 -10.47 -21.72 -9.97
CA LYS A 540 -10.30 -21.59 -11.42
C LYS A 540 -8.82 -21.71 -11.74
N PHE A 541 -8.35 -22.95 -11.74
CA PHE A 541 -6.96 -23.23 -12.03
C PHE A 541 -6.74 -24.44 -12.95
N VAL A 542 -5.58 -24.44 -13.61
CA VAL A 542 -5.03 -25.57 -14.36
C VAL A 542 -3.63 -25.86 -13.84
N LEU A 543 -3.40 -27.09 -13.40
CA LEU A 543 -2.09 -27.60 -13.00
C LEU A 543 -1.57 -28.57 -14.04
N ILE A 544 -0.32 -28.40 -14.44
CA ILE A 544 0.37 -29.30 -15.36
C ILE A 544 1.68 -29.72 -14.73
N SER A 545 1.87 -31.03 -14.49
CA SER A 545 3.15 -31.58 -14.04
C SER A 545 3.66 -32.60 -15.05
N GLY A 546 4.76 -32.28 -15.74
CA GLY A 546 5.43 -33.20 -16.65
C GLY A 546 6.19 -32.52 -17.78
N GLY A 547 5.88 -32.91 -19.01
CA GLY A 547 6.54 -32.43 -20.22
C GLY A 547 5.81 -31.23 -20.83
N ILE A 548 6.48 -30.08 -20.93
CA ILE A 548 5.94 -28.86 -21.55
C ILE A 548 6.94 -28.34 -22.59
N ALA A 549 6.46 -28.00 -23.78
CA ALA A 549 7.29 -27.38 -24.80
C ALA A 549 7.46 -25.87 -24.51
N VAL A 550 8.69 -25.45 -24.22
CA VAL A 550 9.06 -24.06 -23.97
C VAL A 550 9.91 -23.56 -25.14
N ALA A 551 9.45 -22.49 -25.81
CA ALA A 551 10.11 -21.95 -27.01
C ALA A 551 10.40 -23.02 -28.08
N GLY A 552 9.44 -23.94 -28.28
CA GLY A 552 9.54 -25.03 -29.26
C GLY A 552 10.42 -26.21 -28.84
N ARG A 553 11.03 -26.18 -27.64
CA ARG A 553 11.81 -27.29 -27.09
C ARG A 553 11.00 -28.01 -26.04
N ALA A 554 10.90 -29.34 -26.16
CA ALA A 554 10.29 -30.14 -25.11
C ALA A 554 11.18 -30.12 -23.87
N GLU A 555 10.63 -29.63 -22.76
CA GLU A 555 11.26 -29.67 -21.45
C GLU A 555 10.50 -30.66 -20.56
N SER A 556 11.22 -31.57 -19.91
CA SER A 556 10.69 -32.43 -18.86
C SER A 556 10.86 -31.78 -17.50
N ASN A 557 10.24 -32.36 -16.47
CA ASN A 557 10.23 -31.86 -15.09
C ASN A 557 9.66 -30.45 -14.98
N GLN A 558 8.53 -30.17 -15.63
CA GLN A 558 7.90 -28.86 -15.58
C GLN A 558 6.65 -28.93 -14.72
N ASP A 559 6.56 -28.02 -13.76
CA ASP A 559 5.36 -27.75 -12.98
C ASP A 559 4.84 -26.38 -13.39
N LEU A 560 3.57 -26.31 -13.82
CA LEU A 560 2.89 -25.09 -14.22
C LEU A 560 1.57 -24.98 -13.49
N VAL A 561 1.33 -23.81 -12.90
CA VAL A 561 0.04 -23.36 -12.39
C VAL A 561 -0.45 -22.22 -13.26
N LEU A 562 -1.70 -22.30 -13.72
CA LEU A 562 -2.46 -21.21 -14.33
C LEU A 562 -3.67 -20.96 -13.43
N ALA A 563 -3.83 -19.74 -12.89
CA ALA A 563 -4.90 -19.43 -11.94
C ALA A 563 -5.42 -18.00 -12.09
N GLY A 564 -6.69 -17.77 -11.80
CA GLY A 564 -7.26 -16.41 -11.78
C GLY A 564 -8.77 -16.39 -11.93
N SER A 565 -9.27 -15.41 -12.67
CA SER A 565 -10.70 -15.17 -12.79
C SER A 565 -11.48 -15.90 -13.91
N PRO A 566 -10.89 -16.30 -15.06
CA PRO A 566 -11.66 -16.82 -16.19
C PRO A 566 -12.32 -18.18 -15.91
N ASN A 567 -13.61 -18.28 -16.24
CA ASN A 567 -14.26 -19.58 -16.47
C ASN A 567 -13.83 -20.19 -17.82
N LEU A 568 -14.14 -21.46 -18.07
CA LEU A 568 -13.94 -22.10 -19.38
C LEU A 568 -15.18 -21.90 -20.26
N THR A 569 -15.45 -20.65 -20.60
CA THR A 569 -16.55 -20.22 -21.49
C THR A 569 -16.03 -19.24 -22.54
N ASP A 570 -16.76 -19.11 -23.66
CA ASP A 570 -16.41 -18.15 -24.72
C ASP A 570 -16.49 -16.71 -24.21
N LYS A 571 -17.47 -16.42 -23.35
CA LYS A 571 -17.61 -15.11 -22.72
C LYS A 571 -16.37 -14.72 -21.93
N ALA A 572 -15.78 -15.64 -21.18
CA ALA A 572 -14.54 -15.38 -20.45
C ALA A 572 -13.34 -15.13 -21.38
N LEU A 573 -13.37 -15.64 -22.62
CA LEU A 573 -12.34 -15.39 -23.63
C LEU A 573 -12.57 -14.06 -24.39
N TYR A 574 -13.82 -13.75 -24.72
CA TYR A 574 -14.17 -12.73 -25.71
C TYR A 574 -14.89 -11.51 -25.18
N ASP A 575 -15.68 -11.64 -24.10
CA ASP A 575 -16.68 -10.64 -23.74
C ASP A 575 -16.46 -10.06 -22.34
N ASN A 576 -15.87 -10.83 -21.43
CA ASN A 576 -15.59 -10.41 -20.07
C ASN A 576 -14.18 -9.79 -19.99
N ASP A 577 -14.03 -8.81 -19.09
CA ASP A 577 -12.71 -8.47 -18.61
C ASP A 577 -12.26 -9.56 -17.63
N GLU A 578 -11.13 -10.22 -17.89
CA GLU A 578 -10.62 -11.30 -17.05
C GLU A 578 -9.10 -11.18 -16.91
N ALA A 579 -8.55 -11.76 -15.84
CA ALA A 579 -7.11 -11.86 -15.62
C ALA A 579 -6.74 -13.25 -15.10
N GLY A 580 -5.69 -13.83 -15.68
CA GLY A 580 -5.06 -15.05 -15.20
C GLY A 580 -3.57 -14.85 -15.03
N LEU A 581 -2.99 -15.55 -14.07
CA LEU A 581 -1.57 -15.56 -13.76
C LEU A 581 -1.03 -16.97 -13.95
N ALA A 582 0.16 -17.05 -14.54
CA ALA A 582 0.88 -18.29 -14.73
C ALA A 582 2.18 -18.30 -13.92
N TYR A 583 2.43 -19.43 -13.27
CA TYR A 583 3.66 -19.70 -12.53
C TYR A 583 4.22 -21.05 -13.00
N GLN A 584 5.29 -21.01 -13.80
CA GLN A 584 5.96 -22.21 -14.30
C GLN A 584 7.35 -22.34 -13.67
N GLN A 585 7.74 -23.52 -13.23
CA GLN A 585 9.10 -23.75 -12.74
C GLN A 585 9.53 -25.21 -12.98
N THR A 586 10.84 -25.42 -13.09
CA THR A 586 11.40 -26.75 -13.25
C THR A 586 11.38 -27.51 -11.92
N ALA A 587 10.70 -28.66 -11.87
CA ALA A 587 10.72 -29.60 -10.76
C ALA A 587 12.11 -30.22 -10.58
N THR A 588 12.59 -30.34 -9.33
CA THR A 588 13.93 -30.86 -9.02
C THR A 588 13.92 -31.82 -7.83
N ALA A 589 14.97 -32.63 -7.68
CA ALA A 589 15.12 -33.56 -6.54
C ALA A 589 15.15 -32.89 -5.16
N ALA A 590 15.69 -31.67 -5.10
CA ALA A 590 15.83 -30.91 -3.87
C ALA A 590 14.55 -30.16 -3.50
N ALA A 591 13.68 -29.91 -4.49
CA ALA A 591 12.41 -29.23 -4.31
C ALA A 591 11.23 -30.22 -4.21
N GLY A 592 11.29 -31.42 -4.82
CA GLY A 592 10.17 -32.36 -4.92
C GLY A 592 9.11 -31.87 -5.92
N SER A 593 8.78 -30.58 -5.83
CA SER A 593 7.84 -29.75 -6.58
C SER A 593 8.04 -28.31 -6.04
N THR A 594 7.33 -27.32 -6.56
CA THR A 594 7.52 -25.90 -6.15
C THR A 594 6.47 -25.53 -5.09
N PRO A 595 6.75 -24.67 -4.09
CA PRO A 595 5.77 -24.39 -3.04
C PRO A 595 4.39 -23.93 -3.54
N ILE A 596 4.36 -23.22 -4.68
CA ILE A 596 3.12 -22.85 -5.37
C ILE A 596 2.42 -24.09 -5.93
N PHE A 597 3.12 -24.88 -6.74
CA PHE A 597 2.54 -26.08 -7.34
C PHE A 597 2.06 -27.08 -6.29
N ASP A 598 2.83 -27.26 -5.21
CA ASP A 598 2.49 -28.12 -4.08
C ASP A 598 1.21 -27.71 -3.38
N GLY A 599 1.04 -26.41 -3.13
CA GLY A 599 -0.17 -25.90 -2.51
C GLY A 599 -1.41 -26.22 -3.36
N TYR A 600 -1.33 -25.99 -4.67
CA TYR A 600 -2.42 -26.30 -5.59
C TYR A 600 -2.65 -27.81 -5.78
N ALA A 601 -1.59 -28.63 -5.79
CA ALA A 601 -1.72 -30.08 -5.84
C ALA A 601 -2.37 -30.64 -4.56
N HIS A 602 -2.01 -30.09 -3.40
CA HIS A 602 -2.65 -30.43 -2.13
C HIS A 602 -4.12 -30.02 -2.09
N ASP A 603 -4.43 -28.83 -2.62
CA ASP A 603 -5.81 -28.37 -2.76
C ASP A 603 -6.62 -29.28 -3.68
N TRP A 604 -6.06 -29.65 -4.83
CA TRP A 604 -6.69 -30.62 -5.73
C TRP A 604 -7.08 -31.93 -5.03
N ASP A 605 -6.15 -32.52 -4.27
CA ASP A 605 -6.41 -33.76 -3.52
C ASP A 605 -7.51 -33.57 -2.46
N ARG A 606 -7.54 -32.40 -1.83
CA ARG A 606 -8.58 -32.02 -0.87
C ARG A 606 -9.94 -31.88 -1.55
N LEU A 607 -10.03 -31.20 -2.69
CA LEU A 607 -11.26 -31.07 -3.47
C LEU A 607 -11.80 -32.45 -3.87
N LEU A 608 -10.93 -33.36 -4.33
CA LEU A 608 -11.33 -34.74 -4.64
C LEU A 608 -11.88 -35.48 -3.42
N ALA A 609 -11.23 -35.34 -2.26
CA ALA A 609 -11.67 -35.98 -1.03
C ALA A 609 -13.05 -35.46 -0.58
N VAL A 610 -13.29 -34.15 -0.71
CA VAL A 610 -14.59 -33.54 -0.41
C VAL A 610 -15.64 -34.04 -1.41
N ALA A 611 -15.37 -34.00 -2.71
CA ALA A 611 -16.31 -34.49 -3.72
C ALA A 611 -16.70 -35.96 -3.49
N ALA A 612 -15.72 -36.81 -3.17
CA ALA A 612 -15.96 -38.22 -2.84
C ALA A 612 -16.79 -38.44 -1.57
N SER A 613 -16.88 -37.44 -0.68
CA SER A 613 -17.73 -37.50 0.52
C SER A 613 -19.18 -37.07 0.25
N LEU A 614 -19.45 -36.43 -0.89
CA LEU A 614 -20.79 -36.00 -1.31
C LEU A 614 -21.53 -37.07 -2.11
N SER A 615 -20.78 -37.95 -2.80
CA SER A 615 -21.27 -39.11 -3.54
C SER A 615 -21.56 -40.30 -2.64
#